data_AF-A0A8C0A0F8-F1
#
_entry.id   AF-A0A8C0A0F8-F1
#
_cell.length_a   1.000
_cell.length_b   1.000
_cell.length_c   1.000
_cell.angle_alpha   90.00
_cell.angle_beta   90.00
_cell.angle_gamma   90.00
#
_symmetry.space_group_name_H-M   'P 1'
#
loop_
_entity.id
_entity.type
_entity.pdbx_description
1 polymer ?
#
loop_
_entity_poly.entity_id
_entity_poly.type
_entity_poly.pdbx_seq_one_letter_code
_entity_poly.pdbx_strand_id
1 'polypeptide(L)'
;NKDGSFTGFIKVQLKLARPVSVPAAKRGGGGRGSAGRVKRRTSFYLPRGTVKHLHILSHTRASEVISALLRKFTVVDDPRKFALFERSEKDDQVFLRKLSDEEQPLRLRLLAGPSEKALSFVLKENDSGEVNWDAFTLPELHNFLRILQREEDEQVRRVRHRYARCRREMQDALAMRAPR
;
A
#
# COMPACT_ATOMS: atom_id res chain seq x y z
N ASN A 1 30.46 4.17 14.99
CA ASN A 1 30.35 3.91 16.44
C ASN A 1 31.27 2.77 16.81
N LYS A 2 31.60 2.62 18.11
CA LYS A 2 32.59 1.64 18.60
C LYS A 2 32.18 0.17 18.34
N ASP A 3 30.90 -0.07 18.12
CA ASP A 3 30.24 -1.34 17.78
C ASP A 3 30.12 -1.58 16.26
N GLY A 4 30.73 -0.74 15.42
CA GLY A 4 30.59 -0.80 13.96
C GLY A 4 29.25 -0.26 13.45
N SER A 5 28.33 0.17 14.33
CA SER A 5 27.13 0.88 13.88
C SER A 5 27.47 2.27 13.37
N PHE A 6 26.65 2.79 12.47
CA PHE A 6 26.80 4.15 11.95
C PHE A 6 25.45 4.85 11.94
N THR A 7 25.49 6.17 11.82
CA THR A 7 24.28 6.98 11.76
C THR A 7 24.35 7.85 10.52
N GLY A 8 23.19 8.25 10.02
CA GLY A 8 23.16 9.09 8.83
C GLY A 8 21.74 9.48 8.46
N PHE A 9 21.65 10.19 7.34
CA PHE A 9 20.39 10.74 6.88
C PHE A 9 19.81 9.93 5.75
N ILE A 10 18.50 9.71 5.81
CA ILE A 10 17.70 9.29 4.67
C ILE A 10 16.60 10.31 4.41
N LYS A 11 16.21 10.44 3.15
CA LYS A 11 15.07 11.24 2.71
C LYS A 11 13.96 10.30 2.26
N VAL A 12 12.78 10.46 2.85
CA VAL A 12 11.59 9.67 2.53
C VAL A 12 10.50 10.60 2.01
N GLN A 13 10.00 10.31 0.81
CA GLN A 13 8.82 10.97 0.26
C GLN A 13 7.56 10.23 0.72
N LEU A 14 6.59 10.96 1.26
CA LEU A 14 5.31 10.41 1.67
C LEU A 14 4.30 10.60 0.53
N LYS A 15 3.77 9.48 0.04
CA LYS A 15 2.70 9.42 -0.97
C LYS A 15 1.52 8.65 -0.37
N LEU A 16 0.86 9.27 0.60
CA LEU A 16 -0.34 8.74 1.24
C LEU A 16 -1.57 9.27 0.50
N ALA A 17 -2.56 8.41 0.26
CA ALA A 17 -3.76 8.73 -0.51
C ALA A 17 -4.90 9.23 0.39
N ARG A 18 -4.83 8.98 1.71
CA ARG A 18 -5.97 9.18 2.62
C ARG A 18 -5.94 10.47 3.43
N PRO A 19 -7.13 10.99 3.78
CA PRO A 19 -7.29 11.83 4.95
C PRO A 19 -6.90 11.05 6.21
N VAL A 20 -5.95 11.59 6.97
CA VAL A 20 -5.40 10.99 8.18
C VAL A 20 -6.29 11.30 9.37
N SER A 21 -6.64 10.30 10.19
CA SER A 21 -7.42 10.51 11.41
C SER A 21 -6.56 11.04 12.55
N VAL A 22 -6.79 12.26 13.03
CA VAL A 22 -6.09 12.83 14.20
C VAL A 22 -6.99 12.81 15.46
N PRO A 23 -6.44 12.61 16.67
CA PRO A 23 -7.19 12.76 17.90
C PRO A 23 -7.57 14.24 18.11
N ALA A 24 -8.83 14.49 18.45
CA ALA A 24 -9.35 15.83 18.71
C ALA A 24 -8.54 16.56 19.79
N ALA A 25 -8.09 17.79 19.48
CA ALA A 25 -7.44 18.67 20.43
C ALA A 25 -8.34 18.83 21.68
N LYS A 26 -7.76 18.56 22.86
CA LYS A 26 -8.46 18.65 24.14
C LYS A 26 -8.60 20.14 24.48
N ARG A 27 -9.63 20.82 23.96
CA ARG A 27 -10.04 22.12 24.48
C ARG A 27 -10.48 21.92 25.93
N GLY A 28 -9.74 22.54 26.85
CA GLY A 28 -10.11 22.61 28.26
C GLY A 28 -11.47 23.28 28.39
N GLY A 29 -12.40 22.58 29.02
CA GLY A 29 -13.74 23.05 29.30
C GLY A 29 -14.43 22.00 30.15
N GLY A 30 -14.57 22.27 31.45
CA GLY A 30 -15.25 21.41 32.40
C GLY A 30 -16.72 21.21 32.03
N GLY A 31 -17.20 19.98 32.21
CA GLY A 31 -18.60 19.63 32.01
C GLY A 31 -18.81 18.14 32.24
N ARG A 32 -19.48 17.80 33.35
CA ARG A 32 -19.96 16.45 33.68
C ARG A 32 -21.00 16.01 32.63
N GLY A 33 -20.90 14.78 32.14
CA GLY A 33 -21.93 14.19 31.26
C GLY A 33 -21.51 12.87 30.64
N SER A 34 -22.24 11.81 31.00
CA SER A 34 -22.18 10.45 30.46
C SER A 34 -22.48 10.40 28.95
N ALA A 35 -21.66 9.66 28.20
CA ALA A 35 -21.99 8.89 26.99
C ALA A 35 -20.69 8.52 26.25
N GLY A 36 -20.59 7.29 25.75
CA GLY A 36 -19.42 6.74 25.07
C GLY A 36 -18.74 7.73 24.13
N ARG A 37 -17.52 8.13 24.48
CA ARG A 37 -16.71 9.09 23.73
C ARG A 37 -16.26 8.44 22.42
N VAL A 38 -17.12 8.41 21.42
CA VAL A 38 -16.71 8.18 20.03
C VAL A 38 -15.67 9.26 19.73
N LYS A 39 -14.40 8.87 19.67
CA LYS A 39 -13.30 9.75 19.27
C LYS A 39 -13.66 10.27 17.88
N ARG A 40 -14.15 11.51 17.78
CA ARG A 40 -14.35 12.21 16.51
C ARG A 40 -13.01 12.20 15.76
N ARG A 41 -12.89 11.31 14.77
CA ARG A 41 -11.76 11.25 13.82
C ARG A 41 -11.95 12.43 12.86
N THR A 42 -11.12 13.45 12.98
CA THR A 42 -11.07 14.52 11.98
C THR A 42 -10.00 14.16 10.95
N SER A 43 -10.36 14.29 9.68
CA SER A 43 -9.52 14.01 8.52
C SER A 43 -8.56 15.18 8.26
N PHE A 44 -7.26 14.98 8.42
CA PHE A 44 -6.25 15.93 7.98
C PHE A 44 -5.52 15.41 6.75
N TYR A 45 -5.32 16.27 5.75
CA TYR A 45 -4.58 15.90 4.55
C TYR A 45 -3.10 16.17 4.78
N LEU A 46 -2.27 15.13 4.64
CA LEU A 46 -0.85 15.38 4.44
C LEU A 46 -0.67 16.00 3.03
N PRO A 47 0.01 17.14 2.89
CA PRO A 47 0.24 17.73 1.58
C PRO A 47 0.92 16.74 0.63
N ARG A 48 0.44 16.68 -0.62
CA ARG A 48 1.03 15.82 -1.64
C ARG A 48 2.52 16.16 -1.79
N GLY A 49 3.35 15.12 -1.84
CA GLY A 49 4.80 15.30 -1.99
C GLY A 49 5.51 15.72 -0.71
N THR A 50 4.90 15.55 0.47
CA THR A 50 5.60 15.76 1.74
C THR A 50 6.86 14.91 1.80
N VAL A 51 7.97 15.53 2.19
CA VAL A 51 9.27 14.86 2.35
C VAL A 51 9.70 14.96 3.80
N LYS A 52 10.29 13.87 4.32
CA LYS A 52 10.93 13.88 5.63
C LYS A 52 12.38 13.41 5.52
N HIS A 53 13.26 14.22 6.09
CA HIS A 53 14.64 13.84 6.39
C HIS A 53 14.67 13.21 7.78
N LEU A 54 15.24 12.01 7.86
CA LEU A 54 15.36 11.22 9.08
C LEU A 54 16.85 11.00 9.36
N HIS A 55 17.28 11.31 10.57
CA HIS A 55 18.56 10.85 11.10
C HIS A 55 18.32 9.54 11.84
N ILE A 56 18.91 8.46 11.36
CA ILE A 56 18.66 7.09 11.86
C ILE A 56 19.97 6.33 12.05
N LEU A 57 19.88 5.16 12.67
CA LEU A 57 20.99 4.23 12.89
C LEU A 57 21.07 3.23 11.73
N SER A 58 22.23 2.59 11.57
CA SER A 58 22.49 1.61 10.52
C SER A 58 21.63 0.36 10.62
N HIS A 59 21.14 0.04 11.83
CA HIS A 59 20.27 -1.11 12.10
C HIS A 59 18.78 -0.74 12.17
N THR A 60 18.40 0.52 11.96
CA THR A 60 17.00 0.92 11.92
C THR A 60 16.31 0.22 10.75
N ARG A 61 15.26 -0.55 11.05
CA ARG A 61 14.52 -1.37 10.09
C ARG A 61 13.47 -0.56 9.34
N ALA A 62 13.02 -1.05 8.18
CA ALA A 62 11.98 -0.41 7.40
C ALA A 62 10.67 -0.25 8.19
N SER A 63 10.27 -1.27 8.97
CA SER A 63 9.11 -1.25 9.86
C SER A 63 9.17 -0.14 10.92
N GLU A 64 10.35 0.13 11.47
CA GLU A 64 10.59 1.22 12.41
C GLU A 64 10.49 2.59 11.74
N VAL A 65 11.04 2.72 10.51
CA VAL A 65 10.91 3.95 9.71
C VAL A 65 9.45 4.25 9.40
N ILE A 66 8.67 3.25 8.97
CA ILE A 66 7.23 3.38 8.72
C ILE A 66 6.54 3.88 9.98
N SER A 67 6.70 3.16 11.11
CA SER A 67 6.06 3.51 12.38
C SER A 67 6.42 4.91 12.87
N ALA A 68 7.70 5.30 12.76
CA ALA A 68 8.19 6.61 13.16
C ALA A 68 7.60 7.74 12.31
N LEU A 69 7.49 7.53 10.99
CA LEU A 69 6.87 8.50 10.07
C LEU A 69 5.37 8.64 10.34
N LEU A 70 4.64 7.54 10.48
CA LEU A 70 3.21 7.57 10.77
C LEU A 70 2.93 8.32 12.09
N ARG A 71 3.68 8.02 13.16
CA ARG A 71 3.59 8.74 14.43
C ARG A 71 3.89 10.23 14.27
N LYS A 72 4.94 10.57 13.52
CA LYS A 72 5.37 11.96 13.31
C LYS A 72 4.34 12.81 12.57
N PHE A 73 3.61 12.19 11.65
CA PHE A 73 2.51 12.83 10.92
C PHE A 73 1.13 12.51 11.50
N THR A 74 1.09 12.01 12.75
CA THR A 74 -0.14 11.71 13.50
C THR A 74 -1.12 10.78 12.77
N VAL A 75 -0.58 9.86 11.97
CA VAL A 75 -1.34 8.79 11.31
C VAL A 75 -1.61 7.67 12.31
N VAL A 76 -2.89 7.41 12.58
CA VAL A 76 -3.35 6.40 13.55
C VAL A 76 -3.78 5.08 12.89
N ASP A 77 -3.70 4.99 11.57
CA ASP A 77 -3.93 3.74 10.85
C ASP A 77 -2.84 2.71 11.18
N ASP A 78 -3.21 1.43 11.03
CA ASP A 78 -2.29 0.32 11.25
C ASP A 78 -1.04 0.46 10.34
N PRO A 79 0.19 0.45 10.90
CA PRO A 79 1.42 0.50 10.12
C PRO A 79 1.50 -0.55 9.00
N ARG A 80 0.85 -1.71 9.16
CA ARG A 80 0.79 -2.79 8.15
C ARG A 80 0.04 -2.40 6.88
N LYS A 81 -0.74 -1.31 6.91
CA LYS A 81 -1.37 -0.74 5.71
C LYS A 81 -0.41 0.08 4.86
N PHE A 82 0.81 0.28 5.33
CA PHE A 82 1.83 1.08 4.65
C PHE A 82 3.04 0.23 4.36
N ALA A 83 3.79 0.63 3.33
CA ALA A 83 5.06 0.03 3.00
C ALA A 83 6.06 1.11 2.57
N LEU A 84 7.33 0.86 2.89
CA LEU A 84 8.45 1.64 2.42
C LEU A 84 8.95 1.02 1.12
N PHE A 85 9.08 1.84 0.09
CA PHE A 85 9.59 1.44 -1.21
C PHE A 85 10.93 2.10 -1.45
N GLU A 86 11.84 1.35 -2.06
CA GLU A 86 12.92 1.96 -2.83
C GLU A 86 12.45 2.29 -4.23
N ARG A 87 12.87 3.46 -4.71
CA ARG A 87 12.69 3.94 -6.08
C ARG A 87 14.06 4.16 -6.69
N SER A 88 14.29 3.59 -7.86
CA SER A 88 15.47 3.86 -8.70
C SER A 88 15.03 4.27 -10.11
N GLU A 89 15.92 4.96 -10.81
CA GLU A 89 15.71 5.44 -12.17
C GLU A 89 16.88 4.96 -13.04
N LYS A 90 16.58 4.16 -14.06
CA LYS A 90 17.56 3.59 -14.98
C LYS A 90 16.98 3.64 -16.39
N ASP A 91 17.77 4.12 -17.36
CA ASP A 91 17.38 4.20 -18.77
C ASP A 91 16.00 4.89 -18.98
N ASP A 92 15.78 6.01 -18.27
CA ASP A 92 14.53 6.77 -18.18
C ASP A 92 13.29 5.98 -17.68
N GLN A 93 13.49 4.77 -17.17
CA GLN A 93 12.46 3.98 -16.51
C GLN A 93 12.58 4.08 -14.99
N VAL A 94 11.42 4.20 -14.33
CA VAL A 94 11.32 4.27 -12.87
C VAL A 94 10.94 2.91 -12.33
N PHE A 95 11.81 2.34 -11.50
CA PHE A 95 11.58 1.09 -10.80
C PHE A 95 11.16 1.37 -9.36
N LEU A 96 10.24 0.55 -8.85
CA LEU A 96 9.77 0.65 -7.47
C LEU A 96 9.74 -0.76 -6.86
N ARG A 97 10.48 -0.96 -5.78
CA ARG A 97 10.52 -2.23 -5.04
C ARG A 97 10.12 -2.00 -3.59
N LYS A 98 9.21 -2.85 -3.09
CA LYS A 98 8.83 -2.86 -1.68
C LYS A 98 9.99 -3.39 -0.84
N LEU A 99 10.33 -2.66 0.22
CA LEU A 99 11.26 -3.15 1.22
C LEU A 99 10.53 -4.10 2.17
N SER A 100 11.20 -5.19 2.54
CA SER A 100 10.77 -6.02 3.66
C SER A 100 10.91 -5.26 4.98
N ASP A 101 10.14 -5.69 5.99
CA ASP A 101 10.11 -5.03 7.31
C ASP A 101 11.46 -5.03 8.04
N GLU A 102 12.35 -5.96 7.68
CA GLU A 102 13.66 -6.22 8.30
C GLU A 102 14.82 -5.52 7.58
N GLU A 103 14.61 -5.05 6.34
CA GLU A 103 15.64 -4.33 5.60
C GLU A 103 16.02 -3.02 6.29
N GLN A 104 17.28 -2.60 6.12
CA GLN A 104 17.88 -1.45 6.81
C GLN A 104 18.06 -0.27 5.84
N PRO A 105 17.15 0.74 5.81
CA PRO A 105 17.16 1.75 4.76
C PRO A 105 18.43 2.62 4.74
N LEU A 106 19.06 2.86 5.89
CA LEU A 106 20.32 3.61 5.92
C LEU A 106 21.46 2.83 5.25
N ARG A 107 21.47 1.50 5.40
CA ARG A 107 22.48 0.65 4.79
C ARG A 107 22.29 0.58 3.28
N LEU A 108 21.04 0.49 2.82
CA LEU A 108 20.70 0.61 1.40
C LEU A 108 21.16 1.96 0.81
N ARG A 109 20.90 3.07 1.53
CA ARG A 109 21.38 4.40 1.13
C ARG A 109 22.90 4.47 1.03
N LEU A 110 23.61 3.89 1.99
CA LEU A 110 25.07 3.88 1.97
C LEU A 110 25.62 3.11 0.76
N LEU A 111 25.03 1.96 0.44
CA LEU A 111 25.46 1.13 -0.69
C LEU A 111 25.13 1.76 -2.06
N ALA A 112 23.97 2.42 -2.19
CA ALA A 112 23.57 3.07 -3.43
C ALA A 112 24.23 4.45 -3.65
N GLY A 113 24.80 5.04 -2.60
CA GLY A 113 25.40 6.37 -2.62
C GLY A 113 24.39 7.52 -2.57
N PRO A 114 24.87 8.77 -2.78
CA PRO A 114 24.08 9.98 -2.55
C PRO A 114 23.08 10.32 -3.68
N SER A 115 23.13 9.61 -4.82
CA SER A 115 22.26 9.91 -5.97
C SER A 115 20.80 9.55 -5.68
N GLU A 116 19.92 10.54 -5.80
CA GLU A 116 18.47 10.34 -5.68
C GLU A 116 17.87 9.57 -6.86
N LYS A 117 18.58 9.53 -8.00
CA LYS A 117 18.22 8.67 -9.14
C LYS A 117 18.57 7.21 -8.89
N ALA A 118 19.74 6.96 -8.27
CA ALA A 118 20.16 5.61 -7.92
C ALA A 118 19.25 4.98 -6.86
N LEU A 119 18.88 5.78 -5.85
CA LEU A 119 17.96 5.35 -4.81
C LEU A 119 17.21 6.55 -4.22
N SER A 120 15.92 6.40 -4.01
CA SER A 120 15.07 7.29 -3.23
C SER A 120 14.05 6.47 -2.47
N PHE A 121 13.60 6.92 -1.30
CA PHE A 121 12.62 6.18 -0.50
C PHE A 121 11.24 6.81 -0.60
N VAL A 122 10.21 5.97 -0.73
CA VAL A 122 8.82 6.40 -0.82
C VAL A 122 7.97 5.60 0.16
N LEU A 123 7.31 6.27 1.10
CA LEU A 123 6.27 5.68 1.94
C LEU A 123 4.93 5.76 1.22
N LYS A 124 4.28 4.62 1.01
CA LYS A 124 2.95 4.51 0.40
C LYS A 124 2.03 3.65 1.25
N GLU A 125 0.74 3.83 1.05
CA GLU A 125 -0.22 2.79 1.43
C GLU A 125 0.01 1.57 0.53
N ASN A 126 -0.10 0.36 1.07
CA ASN A 126 -0.17 -0.84 0.22
C ASN A 126 -1.40 -0.66 -0.69
N ASP A 127 -1.22 -0.83 -2.00
CA ASP A 127 -2.36 -0.87 -2.89
C ASP A 127 -3.31 -1.96 -2.39
N SER A 128 -4.60 -1.64 -2.38
CA SER A 128 -5.67 -2.51 -1.84
C SER A 128 -5.73 -3.92 -2.46
N GLY A 129 -4.89 -4.22 -3.47
CA GLY A 129 -4.75 -5.53 -4.11
C GLY A 129 -3.58 -6.38 -3.62
N GLU A 130 -2.61 -5.85 -2.87
CA GLU A 130 -1.51 -6.66 -2.33
C GLU A 130 -1.90 -7.22 -0.95
N VAL A 131 -2.50 -8.40 -0.95
CA VAL A 131 -2.92 -9.11 0.26
C VAL A 131 -1.70 -9.80 0.88
N ASN A 132 -1.45 -9.53 2.17
CA ASN A 132 -0.46 -10.29 2.93
C ASN A 132 -1.03 -11.69 3.26
N TRP A 133 -0.77 -12.66 2.39
CA TRP A 133 -1.30 -14.02 2.51
C TRP A 133 -0.77 -14.76 3.74
N ASP A 134 0.42 -14.42 4.24
CA ASP A 134 1.01 -15.04 5.43
C ASP A 134 0.29 -14.65 6.73
N ALA A 135 -0.58 -13.64 6.69
CA ALA A 135 -1.40 -13.24 7.84
C ALA A 135 -2.62 -14.15 8.07
N PHE A 136 -2.92 -15.04 7.12
CA PHE A 136 -4.08 -15.93 7.18
C PHE A 136 -3.67 -17.36 7.52
N THR A 137 -4.53 -18.05 8.25
CA THR A 137 -4.36 -19.47 8.56
C THR A 137 -4.56 -20.33 7.31
N LEU A 138 -3.99 -21.54 7.33
CA LEU A 138 -4.14 -22.47 6.21
C LEU A 138 -5.60 -22.75 5.82
N PRO A 139 -6.56 -22.92 6.76
CA PRO A 139 -7.98 -23.08 6.41
C PRO A 139 -8.59 -21.84 5.74
N GLU A 140 -8.20 -20.64 6.17
CA GLU A 140 -8.67 -19.38 5.55
C GLU A 140 -8.14 -19.25 4.12
N LEU A 141 -6.87 -19.57 3.88
CA LEU A 141 -6.29 -19.62 2.55
C LEU A 141 -7.01 -20.61 1.62
N HIS A 142 -7.31 -21.81 2.11
CA HIS A 142 -8.11 -22.79 1.35
C HIS A 142 -9.51 -22.28 1.03
N ASN A 143 -10.14 -21.55 1.97
CA ASN A 143 -11.44 -20.95 1.73
C ASN A 143 -11.37 -19.87 0.64
N PHE A 144 -10.34 -19.02 0.65
CA PHE A 144 -10.14 -18.04 -0.42
C PHE A 144 -9.94 -18.70 -1.78
N LEU A 145 -9.12 -19.75 -1.88
CA LEU A 145 -8.96 -20.52 -3.11
C LEU A 145 -10.29 -21.07 -3.63
N ARG A 146 -11.11 -21.63 -2.74
CA ARG A 146 -12.43 -22.16 -3.11
C ARG A 146 -13.39 -21.07 -3.61
N ILE A 147 -13.36 -19.89 -2.98
CA ILE A 147 -14.17 -18.74 -3.42
C ILE A 147 -13.72 -18.28 -4.81
N LEU A 148 -12.41 -18.12 -5.00
CA LEU A 148 -11.83 -17.69 -6.28
C LEU A 148 -12.14 -18.68 -7.41
N GLN A 149 -12.02 -19.98 -7.15
CA GLN A 149 -12.37 -21.01 -8.14
C GLN A 149 -13.84 -20.92 -8.57
N ARG A 150 -14.74 -20.70 -7.60
CA ARG A 150 -16.16 -20.53 -7.91
C ARG A 150 -16.42 -19.27 -8.74
N GLU A 151 -15.78 -18.16 -8.40
CA GLU A 151 -15.89 -16.91 -9.15
C GLU A 151 -15.37 -17.09 -10.59
N GLU A 152 -14.22 -17.74 -10.75
CA GLU A 152 -13.64 -18.06 -12.06
C GLU A 152 -14.61 -18.90 -12.90
N ASP A 153 -15.15 -19.99 -12.34
CA ASP A 153 -16.12 -20.85 -13.03
C ASP A 153 -17.36 -20.06 -13.49
N GLU A 154 -17.87 -19.18 -12.64
CA GLU A 154 -19.01 -18.31 -12.95
C GLU A 154 -18.67 -17.30 -14.07
N GLN A 155 -17.44 -16.77 -14.10
CA GLN A 155 -16.98 -15.90 -15.19
C GLN A 155 -16.84 -16.67 -16.50
N VAL A 156 -16.24 -17.86 -16.49
CA VAL A 156 -16.11 -18.73 -17.67
C VAL A 156 -17.50 -19.04 -18.25
N ARG A 157 -18.46 -19.41 -17.39
CA ARG A 157 -19.85 -19.67 -17.83
C ARG A 157 -20.48 -18.43 -18.47
N ARG A 158 -20.33 -17.25 -17.88
CA ARG A 158 -20.85 -15.99 -18.45
C ARG A 158 -20.26 -15.68 -19.81
N VAL A 159 -18.93 -15.83 -19.95
CA VAL A 159 -18.24 -15.60 -21.23
C VAL A 159 -18.75 -16.59 -22.28
N ARG A 160 -18.77 -17.90 -21.96
CA ARG A 160 -19.28 -18.93 -22.88
C ARG A 160 -20.72 -18.67 -23.32
N HIS A 161 -21.60 -18.30 -22.39
CA HIS A 161 -22.99 -17.98 -22.70
C HIS A 161 -23.09 -16.77 -23.65
N ARG A 162 -22.33 -15.70 -23.40
CA ARG A 162 -22.29 -14.52 -24.27
C ARG A 162 -21.83 -14.87 -25.68
N TYR A 163 -20.77 -15.68 -25.80
CA TYR A 163 -20.27 -16.14 -27.09
C TYR A 163 -21.27 -17.04 -27.82
N ALA A 164 -21.92 -17.96 -27.12
CA ALA A 164 -22.93 -18.85 -27.71
C ALA A 164 -24.13 -18.05 -28.24
N ARG A 165 -24.60 -17.05 -27.47
CA ARG A 165 -25.68 -16.15 -27.91
C ARG A 165 -25.29 -15.37 -29.15
N CYS A 166 -24.15 -14.69 -29.12
CA CYS A 166 -23.65 -13.90 -30.26
C CYS A 166 -23.49 -14.78 -31.52
N ARG A 167 -22.94 -15.99 -31.36
CA ARG A 167 -22.82 -16.95 -32.46
C ARG A 167 -24.17 -17.31 -33.07
N ARG A 168 -25.19 -17.56 -32.25
CA ARG A 168 -26.54 -17.89 -32.73
C ARG A 168 -27.17 -16.72 -33.50
N GLU A 169 -27.08 -15.51 -32.95
CA GLU A 169 -27.56 -14.29 -33.62
C GLU A 169 -26.89 -14.07 -34.99
N MET A 170 -25.58 -14.34 -35.10
CA MET A 170 -24.87 -14.30 -36.38
C MET A 170 -25.33 -15.39 -37.36
N GLN A 171 -25.58 -16.61 -36.88
CA GLN A 171 -26.06 -17.71 -37.71
C GLN A 171 -27.47 -17.45 -38.26
N ASP A 172 -28.38 -16.94 -37.42
CA ASP A 172 -29.74 -16.59 -37.81
C ASP A 172 -29.73 -15.47 -38.88
N ALA A 173 -28.88 -14.45 -38.70
CA ALA A 173 -28.73 -13.38 -39.67
C ALA A 173 -28.16 -13.85 -41.02
N LEU A 174 -27.26 -14.84 -41.02
CA LEU A 174 -26.73 -15.45 -42.24
C LEU A 174 -27.79 -16.30 -42.96
N ALA A 175 -28.57 -17.08 -42.21
CA ALA A 175 -29.65 -17.90 -42.76
C ALA A 175 -30.76 -17.04 -43.41
N MET A 176 -31.07 -15.88 -42.82
CA MET A 176 -32.03 -14.92 -43.38
C MET A 176 -31.53 -14.23 -44.67
N ARG A 177 -30.22 -14.27 -44.96
CA ARG A 177 -29.60 -13.63 -46.13
C ARG A 177 -29.28 -14.61 -47.27
N ALA A 178 -29.45 -15.92 -47.08
CA ALA A 178 -29.23 -16.90 -48.14
C ALA A 178 -30.35 -16.81 -49.20
N PRO A 179 -30.04 -16.63 -50.50
CA PRO A 179 -31.05 -16.59 -51.55
C PRO A 179 -31.66 -18.00 -51.75
N ARG A 180 -32.96 -18.05 -52.05
CA ARG A 180 -33.67 -19.28 -52.43
C ARG A 180 -33.23 -19.79 -53.80
#